data_AF-A0A3N9NDE7-F1
#
_entry.id   AF-A0A3N9NDE7-F1
#
_cell.length_a   1.000
_cell.length_b   1.000
_cell.length_c   1.000
_cell.angle_alpha   90.00
_cell.angle_beta   90.00
_cell.angle_gamma   90.00
#
_symmetry.space_group_name_H-M   'P 1'
#
loop_
_entity.id
_entity.type
_entity.pdbx_description
1 polymer ?
#
loop_
_entity_poly.entity_id
_entity_poly.type
_entity_poly.pdbx_seq_one_letter_code
_entity_poly.pdbx_strand_id
1 'polypeptide(L)'
;MESFVRNAAFILMVLRLVNVVAEQGSFWVTNNFIWGWLLLPVLQLGELIKRDSAVISSRYRENIKGYFALTGIFILFWGLTLPGWGIFINKVMGVENYQTIFRLTVISLGFYIVFALNNVADSVFYGRGRTDLMLYQSLIVNTVFYGAAFILYRMGVFVPSLTGIAIMFGTGMLFDSIITYIMFVVFIKKEIFS
;
A
#
# COMPACT_ATOMS: atom_id res chain seq x y z
N MET A 1 14.52 17.76 -11.87
CA MET A 1 13.45 18.75 -11.56
C MET A 1 12.07 18.26 -11.97
N GLU A 2 11.87 17.66 -13.15
CA GLU A 2 10.53 17.15 -13.53
C GLU A 2 9.94 16.10 -12.58
N SER A 3 10.74 15.14 -12.07
CA SER A 3 10.25 14.12 -11.13
C SER A 3 9.75 14.74 -9.80
N PHE A 4 10.41 15.80 -9.33
CA PHE A 4 10.00 16.53 -8.12
C PHE A 4 8.70 17.32 -8.35
N VAL A 5 8.57 18.00 -9.50
CA VAL A 5 7.34 18.73 -9.86
C VAL A 5 6.17 17.76 -10.10
N ARG A 6 6.41 16.60 -10.72
CA ARG A 6 5.39 15.55 -10.92
C ARG A 6 4.93 14.94 -9.58
N ASN A 7 5.85 14.62 -8.67
CA ASN A 7 5.49 14.17 -7.32
C ASN A 7 4.81 15.26 -6.50
N ALA A 8 5.19 16.54 -6.67
CA ALA A 8 4.52 17.66 -6.02
C ALA A 8 3.09 17.85 -6.55
N ALA A 9 2.86 17.71 -7.86
CA ALA A 9 1.53 17.79 -8.45
C ALA A 9 0.60 16.67 -7.92
N PHE A 10 1.12 15.46 -7.77
CA PHE A 10 0.41 14.35 -7.10
C PHE A 10 0.06 14.69 -5.65
N ILE A 11 1.03 15.14 -4.85
CA ILE A 11 0.82 15.52 -3.44
C ILE A 11 -0.23 16.64 -3.32
N LEU A 12 -0.12 17.68 -4.16
CA LEU A 12 -1.07 18.80 -4.17
C LEU A 12 -2.47 18.35 -4.60
N MET A 13 -2.56 17.43 -5.55
CA MET A 13 -3.82 16.85 -5.99
C MET A 13 -4.49 16.06 -4.87
N VAL A 14 -3.75 15.16 -4.22
CA VAL A 14 -4.22 14.38 -3.07
C VAL A 14 -4.68 15.30 -1.95
N LEU A 15 -3.87 16.27 -1.57
CA LEU A 15 -4.23 17.23 -0.52
C LEU A 15 -5.50 17.99 -0.89
N ARG A 16 -5.64 18.43 -2.14
CA ARG A 16 -6.84 19.12 -2.61
C ARG A 16 -8.08 18.22 -2.61
N LEU A 17 -7.97 16.98 -3.08
CA LEU A 17 -9.08 16.03 -3.11
C LEU A 17 -9.56 15.70 -1.69
N VAL A 18 -8.62 15.45 -0.78
CA VAL A 18 -8.95 15.13 0.61
C VAL A 18 -9.52 16.35 1.34
N ASN A 19 -8.96 17.56 1.14
CA ASN A 19 -9.46 18.80 1.76
C ASN A 19 -10.86 19.19 1.27
N VAL A 20 -11.25 18.80 0.05
CA VAL A 20 -12.58 19.08 -0.50
C VAL A 20 -13.66 18.20 0.15
N VAL A 21 -13.28 17.09 0.77
CA VAL A 21 -14.20 16.21 1.49
C VAL A 21 -14.34 16.69 2.94
N ALA A 22 -15.55 17.10 3.33
CA ALA A 22 -15.86 17.63 4.67
C ALA A 22 -15.51 16.67 5.84
N GLU A 23 -15.26 15.39 5.55
CA GLU A 23 -14.85 14.35 6.51
C GLU A 23 -13.36 13.94 6.39
N GLN A 24 -12.47 14.88 6.05
CA GLN A 24 -11.03 14.62 5.96
C GLN A 24 -10.44 13.96 7.22
N GLY A 25 -10.93 14.32 8.41
CA GLY A 25 -10.51 13.71 9.68
C GLY A 25 -10.73 12.18 9.70
N SER A 26 -11.88 11.72 9.22
CA SER A 26 -12.21 10.29 9.13
C SER A 26 -11.24 9.53 8.23
N PHE A 27 -10.80 10.13 7.11
CA PHE A 27 -9.82 9.53 6.20
C PHE A 27 -8.45 9.35 6.87
N TRP A 28 -7.95 10.40 7.53
CA TRP A 28 -6.66 10.36 8.22
C TRP A 28 -6.65 9.36 9.37
N VAL A 29 -7.72 9.34 10.19
CA VAL A 29 -7.82 8.40 11.29
C VAL A 29 -7.92 6.95 10.78
N THR A 30 -8.63 6.71 9.68
CA THR A 30 -8.66 5.40 9.02
C THR A 30 -7.27 4.97 8.60
N ASN A 31 -6.50 5.84 7.92
CA ASN A 31 -5.14 5.50 7.53
C ASN A 31 -4.24 5.27 8.75
N ASN A 32 -4.35 6.08 9.80
CA ASN A 32 -3.60 5.87 11.04
C ASN A 32 -3.94 4.53 11.69
N PHE A 33 -5.20 4.09 11.65
CA PHE A 33 -5.58 2.77 12.15
C PHE A 33 -4.88 1.66 11.34
N ILE A 34 -4.98 1.73 10.01
CA ILE A 34 -4.40 0.70 9.13
C ILE A 34 -2.87 0.66 9.24
N TRP A 35 -2.20 1.81 9.10
CA TRP A 35 -0.73 1.89 9.14
C TRP A 35 -0.16 1.65 10.53
N GLY A 36 -0.82 2.17 11.58
CA GLY A 36 -0.35 2.07 12.95
C GLY A 36 -0.58 0.71 13.59
N TRP A 37 -1.63 -0.01 13.19
CA TRP A 37 -2.01 -1.28 13.83
C TRP A 37 -1.97 -2.47 12.90
N LEU A 38 -2.57 -2.38 11.71
CA LEU A 38 -2.70 -3.53 10.82
C LEU A 38 -1.38 -3.84 10.11
N LEU A 39 -0.75 -2.81 9.52
CA LEU A 39 0.47 -2.97 8.72
C LEU A 39 1.74 -3.09 9.54
N LEU A 40 1.72 -2.80 10.84
CA LEU A 40 2.90 -2.86 11.69
C LEU A 40 3.69 -4.19 11.55
N PRO A 41 3.08 -5.39 11.71
CA PRO A 41 3.80 -6.65 11.50
C PRO A 41 4.30 -6.85 10.07
N VAL A 42 3.55 -6.39 9.07
CA VAL A 42 3.92 -6.48 7.65
C VAL A 42 5.17 -5.65 7.36
N LEU A 43 5.25 -4.43 7.90
CA LEU A 43 6.40 -3.54 7.74
C LEU A 43 7.63 -4.09 8.45
N GLN A 44 7.47 -4.65 9.66
CA GLN A 44 8.57 -5.31 10.37
C GLN A 44 9.11 -6.54 9.62
N LEU A 45 8.21 -7.34 9.03
CA LEU A 45 8.61 -8.42 8.14
C LEU A 45 9.38 -7.88 6.92
N GLY A 46 8.97 -6.75 6.36
CA GLY A 46 9.70 -6.08 5.28
C GLY A 46 11.15 -5.73 5.65
N GLU A 47 11.38 -5.19 6.85
CA GLU A 47 12.74 -4.92 7.34
C GLU A 47 13.57 -6.19 7.51
N LEU A 48 12.95 -7.27 7.98
CA LEU A 48 13.61 -8.58 8.04
C LEU A 48 14.00 -9.09 6.65
N ILE A 49 13.08 -9.01 5.68
CA ILE A 49 13.31 -9.43 4.29
C ILE A 49 14.44 -8.62 3.66
N LYS A 50 14.48 -7.30 3.87
CA LYS A 50 15.56 -6.43 3.38
C LYS A 50 16.91 -6.89 3.89
N ARG A 51 17.01 -7.22 5.19
CA ARG A 51 18.24 -7.71 5.80
C ARG A 51 18.63 -9.10 5.28
N ASP A 52 17.68 -10.02 5.16
CA ASP A 52 17.96 -11.38 4.68
C ASP A 52 18.40 -11.39 3.21
N SER A 53 17.70 -10.63 2.36
CA SER A 53 18.01 -10.55 0.93
C SER A 53 19.29 -9.76 0.61
N ALA A 54 19.76 -8.90 1.51
CA ALA A 54 21.05 -8.23 1.37
C ALA A 54 22.24 -9.20 1.47
N VAL A 55 22.08 -10.32 2.18
CA VAL A 55 23.13 -11.35 2.28
C VAL A 55 23.13 -12.19 1.00
N ILE A 56 24.24 -12.15 0.25
CA ILE A 56 24.44 -12.95 -0.98
C ILE A 56 24.63 -14.43 -0.58
N SER A 57 23.53 -15.10 -0.26
CA SER A 57 23.49 -16.53 0.00
C SER A 57 22.24 -17.12 -0.65
N SER A 58 22.29 -18.39 -1.06
CA SER A 58 21.14 -19.11 -1.64
C SER A 58 19.92 -19.20 -0.71
N ARG A 59 20.08 -18.81 0.56
CA ARG A 59 19.11 -18.97 1.65
C ARG A 59 17.85 -18.10 1.52
N TYR A 60 17.96 -16.86 1.04
CA TYR A 60 16.78 -15.99 0.90
C TYR A 60 15.77 -16.53 -0.13
N ARG A 61 16.25 -17.27 -1.13
CA ARG A 61 15.39 -17.89 -2.16
C ARG A 61 14.52 -18.99 -1.59
N GLU A 62 15.05 -19.73 -0.62
CA GLU A 62 14.31 -20.76 0.11
C GLU A 62 13.28 -20.11 1.06
N ASN A 63 13.63 -18.96 1.65
CA ASN A 63 12.79 -18.23 2.59
C ASN A 63 11.64 -17.45 1.94
N ILE A 64 11.70 -17.16 0.64
CA ILE A 64 10.73 -16.29 -0.04
C ILE A 64 9.28 -16.79 0.11
N LYS A 65 9.09 -18.10 0.01
CA LYS A 65 7.79 -18.75 0.23
C LYS A 65 7.33 -18.61 1.69
N GLY A 66 8.27 -18.69 2.63
CA GLY A 66 8.03 -18.46 4.05
C GLY A 66 7.57 -17.03 4.34
N TYR A 67 8.14 -16.03 3.66
CA TYR A 67 7.70 -14.64 3.80
C TYR A 67 6.27 -14.43 3.31
N PHE A 68 5.91 -14.98 2.14
CA PHE A 68 4.52 -14.95 1.68
C PHE A 68 3.58 -15.70 2.62
N ALA A 69 4.01 -16.82 3.20
CA ALA A 69 3.22 -17.56 4.19
C ALA A 69 3.00 -16.74 5.48
N LEU A 70 4.03 -16.06 5.99
CA LEU A 70 3.92 -15.16 7.16
C LEU A 70 2.99 -13.99 6.88
N THR A 71 3.10 -13.35 5.71
CA THR A 71 2.14 -12.31 5.29
C THR A 71 0.72 -12.85 5.25
N GLY A 72 0.52 -14.08 4.75
CA GLY A 72 -0.77 -14.77 4.79
C GLY A 72 -1.31 -14.95 6.21
N ILE A 73 -0.46 -15.31 7.17
CA ILE A 73 -0.83 -15.41 8.59
C ILE A 73 -1.28 -14.05 9.15
N PHE A 74 -0.59 -12.96 8.80
CA PHE A 74 -1.00 -11.60 9.21
C PHE A 74 -2.37 -11.22 8.63
N ILE A 75 -2.62 -11.54 7.36
CA ILE A 75 -3.92 -11.31 6.71
C ILE A 75 -5.03 -12.12 7.39
N LEU A 76 -4.77 -13.39 7.73
CA LEU A 76 -5.71 -14.22 8.50
C LEU A 76 -5.99 -13.61 9.87
N PHE A 77 -4.94 -13.12 10.55
CA PHE A 77 -5.08 -12.44 11.83
C PHE A 77 -5.93 -11.16 11.73
N TRP A 78 -5.81 -10.40 10.64
CA TRP A 78 -6.71 -9.27 10.38
C TRP A 78 -8.17 -9.72 10.27
N GLY A 79 -8.44 -10.80 9.54
CA GLY A 79 -9.79 -11.38 9.42
C GLY A 79 -10.37 -11.83 10.77
N LEU A 80 -9.55 -12.46 11.62
CA LEU A 80 -9.96 -12.91 12.96
C LEU A 80 -10.25 -11.73 13.91
N THR A 81 -9.50 -10.64 13.80
CA THR A 81 -9.66 -9.47 14.67
C THR A 81 -10.71 -8.47 14.17
N LEU A 82 -11.21 -8.63 12.94
CA LEU A 82 -12.18 -7.73 12.30
C LEU A 82 -13.41 -7.40 13.18
N PRO A 83 -14.07 -8.36 13.86
CA PRO A 83 -15.23 -8.03 14.71
C PRO A 83 -14.89 -7.09 15.88
N GLY A 84 -13.63 -7.08 16.32
CA GLY A 84 -13.16 -6.26 17.44
C GLY A 84 -12.76 -4.82 17.06
N TRP A 85 -12.54 -4.54 15.77
CA TRP A 85 -12.01 -3.24 15.34
C TRP A 85 -12.94 -2.07 15.64
N GLY A 86 -14.26 -2.23 15.51
CA GLY A 86 -15.20 -1.17 15.84
C GLY A 86 -15.12 -0.74 17.31
N ILE A 87 -15.04 -1.71 18.24
CA ILE A 87 -14.87 -1.47 19.66
C ILE A 87 -13.51 -0.83 19.93
N PHE A 88 -12.46 -1.32 19.30
CA PHE A 88 -11.11 -0.77 19.43
C PHE A 88 -11.04 0.70 19.01
N ILE A 89 -11.58 1.04 17.84
CA ILE A 89 -11.59 2.41 17.33
C ILE A 89 -12.39 3.33 18.27
N ASN A 90 -13.53 2.86 18.80
CA ASN A 90 -14.31 3.68 19.72
C ASN A 90 -13.66 3.84 21.10
N LYS A 91 -13.23 2.74 21.72
CA LYS A 91 -12.82 2.70 23.14
C LYS A 91 -11.35 2.95 23.35
N VAL A 92 -10.48 2.49 22.45
CA VAL A 92 -9.02 2.61 22.58
C VAL A 92 -8.51 3.86 21.87
N MET A 93 -8.98 4.10 20.63
CA MET A 93 -8.60 5.31 19.90
C MET A 93 -9.43 6.54 20.29
N GLY A 94 -10.52 6.36 21.05
CA GLY A 94 -11.35 7.45 21.55
C GLY A 94 -12.11 8.20 20.46
N VAL A 95 -12.44 7.54 19.35
CA VAL A 95 -13.04 8.21 18.20
C VAL A 95 -14.57 8.07 18.20
N GLU A 96 -15.26 9.19 18.14
CA GLU A 96 -16.73 9.23 18.14
C GLU A 96 -17.33 8.69 16.83
N ASN A 97 -16.78 9.08 15.67
CA ASN A 97 -17.22 8.62 14.35
C ASN A 97 -16.62 7.26 13.95
N TYR A 98 -16.62 6.29 14.87
CA TYR A 98 -15.95 5.00 14.68
C TYR A 98 -16.60 4.15 13.58
N GLN A 99 -17.90 4.30 13.31
CA GLN A 99 -18.61 3.54 12.29
C GLN A 99 -18.13 3.90 10.89
N THR A 100 -17.88 5.19 10.63
CA THR A 100 -17.33 5.64 9.35
C THR A 100 -15.91 5.11 9.16
N ILE A 101 -15.07 5.19 10.19
CA ILE A 101 -13.69 4.69 10.16
C ILE A 101 -13.67 3.17 9.96
N PHE A 102 -14.53 2.43 10.65
CA PHE A 102 -14.66 0.99 10.49
C PHE A 102 -15.06 0.64 9.05
N ARG A 103 -16.09 1.30 8.49
CA ARG A 103 -16.52 1.09 7.11
C ARG A 103 -15.40 1.37 6.10
N LEU A 104 -14.68 2.48 6.25
CA LEU A 104 -13.55 2.82 5.37
C LEU A 104 -12.40 1.84 5.51
N THR A 105 -12.11 1.39 6.73
CA THR A 105 -11.11 0.35 7.00
C THR A 105 -11.46 -0.92 6.25
N VAL A 106 -12.72 -1.39 6.34
CA VAL A 106 -13.16 -2.62 5.66
C VAL A 106 -13.10 -2.47 4.14
N ILE A 107 -13.51 -1.33 3.58
CA ILE A 107 -13.37 -1.06 2.13
C ILE A 107 -11.89 -1.08 1.71
N SER A 108 -11.04 -0.46 2.53
CA SER A 108 -9.61 -0.36 2.23
C SER A 108 -8.86 -1.67 2.43
N LEU A 109 -9.37 -2.56 3.29
CA LEU A 109 -8.73 -3.81 3.69
C LEU A 109 -8.36 -4.68 2.49
N GLY A 110 -9.26 -4.81 1.50
CA GLY A 110 -9.00 -5.58 0.28
C GLY A 110 -7.76 -5.08 -0.47
N PHE A 111 -7.57 -3.77 -0.55
CA PHE A 111 -6.41 -3.16 -1.19
C PHE A 111 -5.14 -3.29 -0.34
N TYR A 112 -5.27 -3.18 0.98
CA TYR A 112 -4.14 -3.35 1.89
C TYR A 112 -3.65 -4.79 2.01
N ILE A 113 -4.50 -5.78 1.72
CA ILE A 113 -4.07 -7.18 1.53
C ILE A 113 -3.10 -7.28 0.35
N VAL A 114 -3.44 -6.63 -0.77
CA VAL A 114 -2.57 -6.60 -1.95
C VAL A 114 -1.28 -5.84 -1.64
N PHE A 115 -1.36 -4.70 -0.96
CA PHE A 115 -0.19 -3.98 -0.49
C PHE A 115 0.71 -4.84 0.41
N ALA A 116 0.14 -5.62 1.34
CA ALA A 116 0.92 -6.45 2.25
C ALA A 116 1.70 -7.55 1.53
N LEU A 117 1.07 -8.17 0.53
CA LEU A 117 1.74 -9.14 -0.34
C LEU A 117 2.81 -8.43 -1.20
N ASN A 118 2.50 -7.24 -1.71
CA ASN A 118 3.43 -6.45 -2.52
C ASN A 118 4.70 -6.07 -1.75
N ASN A 119 4.55 -5.71 -0.48
CA ASN A 119 5.63 -5.31 0.40
C ASN A 119 6.73 -6.37 0.53
N VAL A 120 6.40 -7.66 0.36
CA VAL A 120 7.39 -8.74 0.32
C VAL A 120 8.33 -8.56 -0.88
N ALA A 121 7.78 -8.31 -2.07
CA ALA A 121 8.55 -8.11 -3.29
C ALA A 121 9.38 -6.82 -3.23
N ASP A 122 8.77 -5.71 -2.80
CA ASP A 122 9.47 -4.43 -2.64
C ASP A 122 10.62 -4.53 -1.64
N SER A 123 10.44 -5.25 -0.54
CA SER A 123 11.49 -5.47 0.47
C SER A 123 12.66 -6.27 -0.08
N VAL A 124 12.41 -7.25 -0.97
CA VAL A 124 13.48 -7.96 -1.68
C VAL A 124 14.23 -7.02 -2.62
N PHE A 125 13.53 -6.18 -3.39
CA PHE A 125 14.20 -5.21 -4.26
C PHE A 125 15.09 -4.25 -3.47
N TYR A 126 14.61 -3.74 -2.34
CA TYR A 126 15.39 -2.90 -1.45
C TYR A 126 16.65 -3.62 -0.94
N GLY A 127 16.51 -4.85 -0.42
CA GLY A 127 17.66 -5.60 0.11
C GLY A 127 18.69 -5.96 -0.96
N ARG A 128 18.26 -6.18 -2.21
CA ARG A 128 19.16 -6.43 -3.36
C ARG A 128 19.72 -5.14 -3.99
N GLY A 129 19.42 -3.97 -3.45
CA GLY A 129 19.85 -2.68 -4.00
C GLY A 129 19.20 -2.32 -5.33
N ARG A 130 18.10 -2.97 -5.72
CA ARG A 130 17.34 -2.74 -6.95
C ARG A 130 16.30 -1.62 -6.79
N THR A 131 16.75 -0.50 -6.24
CA THR A 131 15.93 0.71 -6.08
C THR A 131 15.55 1.33 -7.43
N ASP A 132 16.26 0.96 -8.51
CA ASP A 132 15.92 1.27 -9.90
C ASP A 132 14.53 0.74 -10.27
N LEU A 133 14.24 -0.53 -9.94
CA LEU A 133 12.94 -1.16 -10.26
C LEU A 133 11.78 -0.46 -9.54
N MET A 134 12.01 -0.07 -8.28
CA MET A 134 11.03 0.68 -7.49
C MET A 134 10.82 2.12 -8.01
N LEU A 135 11.87 2.73 -8.53
CA LEU A 135 11.76 4.03 -9.19
C LEU A 135 10.91 3.93 -10.46
N TYR A 136 11.14 2.92 -11.30
CA TYR A 136 10.30 2.71 -12.50
C TYR A 136 8.84 2.46 -12.14
N GLN A 137 8.59 1.60 -11.15
CA GLN A 137 7.25 1.33 -10.62
C GLN A 137 6.53 2.60 -10.20
N SER A 138 7.12 3.35 -9.27
CA SER A 138 6.52 4.57 -8.72
C SER A 138 6.30 5.64 -9.79
N LEU A 139 7.22 5.79 -10.74
CA LEU A 139 7.05 6.72 -11.87
C LEU A 139 5.87 6.32 -12.77
N ILE A 140 5.72 5.03 -13.08
CA ILE A 140 4.62 4.53 -13.91
C ILE A 140 3.30 4.75 -13.19
N VAL A 141 3.19 4.38 -11.93
CA VAL A 141 1.94 4.52 -11.15
C VAL A 141 1.58 6.00 -10.98
N ASN A 142 2.54 6.84 -10.58
CA ASN A 142 2.29 8.27 -10.36
C ASN A 142 1.92 9.01 -11.65
N THR A 143 2.55 8.66 -12.77
CA THR A 143 2.32 9.35 -14.03
C THR A 143 1.09 8.82 -14.75
N VAL A 144 0.95 7.49 -14.87
CA VAL A 144 -0.12 6.86 -15.66
C VAL A 144 -1.40 6.82 -14.86
N PHE A 145 -1.40 6.17 -13.70
CA PHE A 145 -2.62 5.93 -12.94
C PHE A 145 -3.15 7.22 -12.32
N TYR A 146 -2.32 7.89 -11.51
CA TYR A 146 -2.77 9.11 -10.83
C TYR A 146 -2.86 10.31 -11.77
N GLY A 147 -2.05 10.36 -12.83
CA GLY A 147 -2.23 11.36 -13.90
C GLY A 147 -3.57 11.21 -14.62
N ALA A 148 -3.97 9.97 -14.97
CA ALA A 148 -5.28 9.72 -15.55
C ALA A 148 -6.42 10.06 -14.59
N ALA A 149 -6.31 9.67 -13.31
CA ALA A 149 -7.29 10.01 -12.28
C ALA A 149 -7.48 11.54 -12.14
N PHE A 150 -6.40 12.31 -12.23
CA PHE A 150 -6.47 13.77 -12.21
C PHE A 150 -7.20 14.35 -13.42
N ILE A 151 -6.94 13.82 -14.62
CA ILE A 151 -7.64 14.25 -15.83
C ILE A 151 -9.14 13.96 -15.69
N LEU A 152 -9.52 12.78 -15.20
CA LEU A 152 -10.92 12.42 -14.94
C LEU A 152 -11.58 13.33 -13.90
N TYR A 153 -10.85 13.73 -12.86
CA TYR A 153 -11.31 14.72 -11.89
C TYR A 153 -11.54 16.10 -12.56
N ARG A 154 -10.61 16.56 -13.38
CA ARG A 154 -10.71 17.84 -14.09
C ARG A 154 -11.85 17.87 -15.11
N MET A 155 -12.20 16.73 -15.68
CA MET A 155 -13.35 16.57 -16.59
C MET A 155 -14.70 16.45 -15.86
N GLY A 156 -14.70 16.42 -14.52
CA GLY A 156 -15.92 16.23 -13.72
C GLY A 156 -16.47 14.80 -13.74
N VAL A 157 -15.75 13.85 -14.34
CA VAL A 157 -16.13 12.42 -14.37
C VAL A 157 -15.92 11.78 -13.00
N PHE A 158 -14.86 12.17 -12.30
CA PHE A 158 -14.59 11.74 -10.93
C PHE A 158 -15.00 12.83 -9.94
N VAL A 159 -16.05 12.55 -9.15
CA VAL A 159 -16.49 13.42 -8.06
C VAL A 159 -15.83 12.95 -6.75
N PRO A 160 -15.02 13.78 -6.08
CA PRO A 160 -14.32 13.38 -4.87
C PRO A 160 -15.31 13.12 -3.74
N SER A 161 -15.25 11.90 -3.20
CA SER A 161 -15.94 11.50 -1.97
C SER A 161 -14.97 10.70 -1.11
N LEU A 162 -15.27 10.57 0.18
CA LEU A 162 -14.43 9.82 1.11
C LEU A 162 -14.16 8.38 0.62
N THR A 163 -15.22 7.70 0.17
CA THR A 163 -15.15 6.36 -0.41
C THR A 163 -14.46 6.37 -1.77
N GLY A 164 -14.77 7.33 -2.64
CA GLY A 164 -14.14 7.44 -3.97
C GLY A 164 -12.62 7.63 -3.89
N ILE A 165 -12.16 8.45 -2.93
CA ILE A 165 -10.73 8.65 -2.66
C ILE A 165 -10.10 7.37 -2.12
N ALA A 166 -10.73 6.68 -1.17
CA ALA A 166 -10.24 5.40 -0.66
C ALA A 166 -10.12 4.34 -1.78
N ILE A 167 -11.11 4.25 -2.67
CA ILE A 167 -11.07 3.36 -3.83
C ILE A 167 -9.99 3.77 -4.84
N MET A 168 -9.81 5.07 -5.08
CA MET A 168 -8.77 5.58 -5.99
C MET A 168 -7.38 5.18 -5.49
N PHE A 169 -7.07 5.42 -4.22
CA PHE A 169 -5.81 4.98 -3.61
C PHE A 169 -5.67 3.47 -3.61
N GLY A 170 -6.75 2.76 -3.25
CA GLY A 170 -6.80 1.32 -3.28
C GLY A 170 -6.46 0.72 -4.64
N THR A 171 -7.07 1.27 -5.69
CA THR A 171 -6.83 0.84 -7.07
C THR A 171 -5.43 1.21 -7.54
N GLY A 172 -4.89 2.35 -7.07
CA GLY A 172 -3.49 2.70 -7.27
C GLY A 172 -2.54 1.65 -6.68
N MET A 173 -2.83 1.13 -5.47
CA MET A 173 -2.06 0.03 -4.87
C MET A 173 -2.19 -1.29 -5.66
N LEU A 174 -3.35 -1.59 -6.25
CA LEU A 174 -3.49 -2.75 -7.14
C LEU A 174 -2.62 -2.60 -8.38
N PHE A 175 -2.66 -1.45 -9.03
CA PHE A 175 -1.91 -1.18 -10.25
C PHE A 175 -0.40 -1.23 -9.98
N ASP A 176 0.03 -0.62 -8.88
CA ASP A 176 1.39 -0.70 -8.35
C ASP A 176 1.83 -2.16 -8.18
N SER A 177 1.04 -2.95 -7.46
CA SER A 177 1.36 -4.35 -7.19
C SER A 177 1.45 -5.23 -8.44
N ILE A 178 0.58 -5.00 -9.43
CA ILE A 178 0.67 -5.71 -10.72
C ILE A 178 2.04 -5.47 -11.37
N ILE A 179 2.49 -4.22 -11.39
CA ILE A 179 3.78 -3.84 -11.97
C ILE A 179 4.93 -4.46 -11.16
N THR A 180 4.88 -4.37 -9.83
CA THR A 180 5.86 -4.96 -8.93
C THR A 180 6.00 -6.46 -9.17
N TYR A 181 4.89 -7.20 -9.22
CA TYR A 181 4.92 -8.65 -9.39
C TYR A 181 5.46 -9.08 -10.75
N ILE A 182 5.13 -8.36 -11.82
CA ILE A 182 5.72 -8.61 -13.15
C ILE A 182 7.23 -8.46 -13.07
N MET A 183 7.72 -7.36 -12.50
CA MET A 183 9.16 -7.14 -12.32
C MET A 183 9.80 -8.18 -11.40
N PHE A 184 9.10 -8.61 -10.35
CA PHE A 184 9.59 -9.54 -9.35
C PHE A 184 9.79 -10.93 -9.93
N VAL A 185 8.82 -11.44 -10.70
CA VAL A 185 8.95 -12.73 -11.39
C VAL A 185 10.12 -12.70 -12.37
N VAL A 186 10.30 -11.62 -13.13
CA VAL A 186 11.43 -11.46 -14.05
C VAL A 186 12.76 -11.40 -13.29
N PHE A 187 12.81 -10.67 -12.18
CA PHE A 187 13.99 -10.53 -11.34
C PHE A 187 14.44 -11.87 -10.75
N ILE A 188 13.51 -12.60 -10.11
CA ILE A 188 13.80 -13.91 -9.51
C ILE A 188 14.24 -14.92 -10.58
N LYS A 189 13.60 -14.93 -11.77
CA LYS A 189 14.05 -15.80 -12.87
C LYS A 189 15.48 -15.49 -13.29
N LYS A 190 15.83 -14.22 -13.49
CA LYS A 190 17.19 -13.82 -13.87
C LYS A 190 18.24 -14.19 -12.82
N GLU A 191 17.91 -14.09 -11.53
CA GLU A 191 18.82 -14.54 -10.47
C GLU A 191 18.96 -16.06 -10.39
N ILE A 192 17.96 -16.86 -10.79
CA ILE A 192 18.01 -18.33 -10.80
C ILE A 192 18.89 -18.88 -11.92
N PHE A 193 18.92 -18.22 -13.08
CA PHE A 193 19.72 -18.65 -14.24
C PHE A 193 21.08 -17.94 -14.35
N SER A 194 21.45 -17.14 -13.35
CA SER A 194 22.76 -16.50 -13.19
C SER A 194 23.58 -17.22 -12.14
#